data_AF-A0A352FKL6-F1
#
_entry.id   AF-A0A352FKL6-F1
#
_cell.length_a   1.000
_cell.length_b   1.000
_cell.length_c   1.000
_cell.angle_alpha   90.00
_cell.angle_beta   90.00
_cell.angle_gamma   90.00
#
_symmetry.space_group_name_H-M   'P 1'
#
loop_
_entity.id
_entity.type
_entity.pdbx_description
1 polymer ?
#
loop_
_entity_poly.entity_id
_entity_poly.type
_entity_poly.pdbx_seq_one_letter_code
_entity_poly.pdbx_strand_id
1 'polypeptide(L)'
;MVSLFITTLAILFVLGIGLYFWQKSTPDNSERVLPPNADFNGLFGGDSSSNNQEQTQMEIAERQQEATSLIDRARNGDRAALSEAHKVGDTDLYDRVLNEFVQGVTSDPDLLSLMSFVSQNELPVNSGVAKAVIASWQKLPNRSGTIKALHFAALSNNADLFRETVEQALQLWREGKLTGISAIEMRALFEGEFWILSSHSRRSGAGFILKRTLANARRELEAAASEAQA
;
A
#
# COMPACT_ATOMS: atom_id res chain seq x y z
N MET A 1 36.23 37.29 1.58
CA MET A 1 35.23 36.99 2.62
C MET A 1 34.10 36.08 2.12
N VAL A 2 33.66 36.17 0.86
CA VAL A 2 32.56 35.33 0.30
C VAL A 2 32.90 33.83 0.23
N SER A 3 34.17 33.47 -0.02
CA SER A 3 34.60 32.07 -0.11
C SER A 3 34.42 31.27 1.19
N LEU A 4 34.60 31.92 2.35
CA LEU A 4 34.46 31.26 3.66
C LEU A 4 33.01 30.87 3.98
N PHE A 5 32.05 31.68 3.53
CA PHE A 5 30.61 31.40 3.69
C PHE A 5 30.16 30.20 2.84
N ILE A 6 30.65 30.10 1.61
CA ILE A 6 30.29 29.00 0.71
C ILE A 6 30.83 27.67 1.27
N THR A 7 32.07 27.65 1.80
CA THR A 7 32.65 26.45 2.40
C THR A 7 31.93 26.02 3.67
N THR A 8 31.50 26.96 4.53
CA THR A 8 30.75 26.62 5.75
C THR A 8 29.36 26.06 5.43
N LEU A 9 28.68 26.62 4.42
CA LEU A 9 27.38 26.12 3.99
C LEU A 9 27.48 24.69 3.41
N ALA A 10 28.52 24.42 2.63
CA ALA A 10 28.76 23.09 2.06
C ALA A 10 29.04 22.03 3.14
N ILE A 11 29.82 22.38 4.16
CA ILE A 11 30.12 21.47 5.28
C ILE A 11 28.85 21.14 6.07
N LEU A 12 28.02 22.14 6.39
CA LEU A 12 26.74 21.92 7.08
C LEU A 12 25.79 21.03 6.28
N PHE A 13 25.75 21.21 4.96
CA PHE A 13 24.91 20.40 4.08
C PHE A 13 25.33 18.92 4.06
N VAL A 14 26.64 18.64 3.99
CA VAL A 14 27.17 17.27 4.04
C VAL A 14 26.93 16.63 5.42
N LEU A 15 27.07 17.40 6.51
CA LEU A 15 26.81 16.94 7.87
C LEU A 15 25.33 16.59 8.08
N GLY A 16 24.42 17.41 7.55
CA GLY A 16 22.98 17.15 7.59
C GLY A 16 22.58 15.88 6.85
N ILE A 17 23.14 15.64 5.66
CA ILE A 17 22.89 14.41 4.89
C ILE A 17 23.46 13.18 5.61
N GLY A 18 24.66 13.30 6.19
CA GLY A 18 25.29 12.23 6.96
C GLY A 18 24.43 11.79 8.16
N LEU A 19 23.94 12.76 8.95
CA LEU A 19 23.05 12.48 10.08
C LEU A 19 21.70 11.90 9.64
N TYR A 20 21.13 12.41 8.55
CA TYR A 20 19.88 11.90 7.99
C TYR A 20 20.00 10.42 7.56
N PHE A 21 21.11 10.03 6.92
CA PHE A 21 21.35 8.65 6.54
C PHE A 21 21.70 7.74 7.73
N TRP A 22 22.33 8.28 8.78
CA TRP A 22 22.62 7.53 9.99
C TRP A 22 21.36 7.21 10.79
N GLN A 23 20.40 8.14 10.85
CA GLN A 23 19.09 7.90 11.46
C GLN A 23 18.25 6.87 10.69
N LYS A 24 18.49 6.71 9.38
CA LYS A 24 17.78 5.74 8.52
C LYS A 24 18.45 4.36 8.46
N SER A 25 19.57 4.15 9.15
CA SER A 25 20.37 2.91 9.09
C SER A 25 20.26 2.08 10.36
N THR A 26 19.03 1.69 10.74
CA THR A 26 18.83 0.40 11.40
C THR A 26 18.45 -0.60 10.30
N PRO A 27 19.39 -1.45 9.83
CA PRO A 27 18.99 -2.60 9.05
C PRO A 27 18.09 -3.46 9.94
N ASP A 28 16.84 -3.63 9.49
CA ASP A 28 15.88 -4.53 10.07
C ASP A 28 16.45 -5.96 9.99
N ASN A 29 17.03 -6.42 11.10
CA ASN A 29 17.60 -7.75 11.28
C ASN A 29 16.51 -8.75 11.71
N SER A 30 15.28 -8.58 11.23
CA SER A 30 14.15 -9.45 11.56
C SER A 30 14.16 -10.80 10.85
N GLU A 31 15.06 -11.05 9.89
CA GLU A 31 15.24 -12.37 9.27
C GLU A 31 16.43 -13.13 9.86
N ARG A 32 16.29 -13.54 11.13
CA ARG A 32 16.87 -14.77 11.71
C ARG A 32 16.35 -14.97 13.13
N VAL A 33 15.03 -14.91 13.29
CA VAL A 33 14.41 -15.49 14.48
C VAL A 33 14.54 -17.00 14.30
N LEU A 34 15.44 -17.60 15.08
CA LEU A 34 15.49 -19.05 15.27
C LEU A 34 14.07 -19.53 15.59
N PRO A 35 13.66 -20.74 15.15
CA PRO A 35 12.38 -21.30 15.60
C PRO A 35 12.31 -21.20 17.14
N PRO A 36 11.13 -20.90 17.71
CA PRO A 36 10.98 -20.81 19.16
C PRO A 36 11.62 -22.04 19.77
N ASN A 37 12.46 -21.83 20.80
CA ASN A 37 13.15 -22.91 21.50
C ASN A 37 12.15 -24.05 21.70
N ALA A 38 12.43 -25.21 21.09
CA ALA A 38 11.68 -26.40 21.40
C ALA A 38 11.78 -26.56 22.92
N ASP A 39 10.64 -26.50 23.61
CA ASP A 39 10.57 -26.73 25.05
C ASP A 39 11.09 -28.15 25.30
N PHE A 40 12.38 -28.25 25.59
CA PHE A 40 12.99 -29.48 26.07
C PHE A 40 12.50 -29.65 27.49
N ASN A 41 11.34 -30.30 27.64
CA ASN A 41 10.84 -30.82 28.90
C ASN A 41 11.82 -31.88 29.41
N GLY A 42 12.91 -31.43 30.02
CA GLY A 42 13.78 -32.28 30.82
C GLY A 42 12.98 -32.81 32.01
N LEU A 43 13.23 -34.06 32.38
CA LEU A 43 12.56 -34.79 33.48
C LEU A 43 12.74 -34.16 34.88
N PHE A 44 13.32 -32.96 34.96
CA PHE A 44 13.64 -32.19 36.16
C PHE A 44 13.27 -30.70 36.05
N GLY A 45 12.46 -30.30 35.06
CA GLY A 45 11.98 -28.91 34.93
C GLY A 45 10.89 -28.59 35.94
N GLY A 46 11.27 -28.04 37.10
CA GLY A 46 10.32 -27.59 38.12
C GLY A 46 9.51 -26.36 37.67
N ASP A 47 8.18 -26.47 37.75
CA ASP A 47 7.14 -25.45 37.99
C ASP A 47 7.29 -24.04 37.37
N SER A 48 8.05 -23.87 36.29
CA SER A 48 8.21 -22.58 35.60
C SER A 48 7.25 -22.41 34.42
N SER A 49 6.56 -23.48 34.02
CA SER A 49 5.71 -23.51 32.83
C SER A 49 4.34 -22.89 33.05
N SER A 50 3.79 -22.96 34.28
CA SER A 50 2.43 -22.47 34.57
C SER A 50 2.34 -20.94 34.56
N ASN A 51 3.30 -20.23 35.18
CA ASN A 51 3.30 -18.77 35.22
C ASN A 51 3.54 -18.13 33.84
N ASN A 52 4.40 -18.72 33.00
CA ASN A 52 4.65 -18.20 31.65
C ASN A 52 3.46 -18.46 30.71
N GLN A 53 2.76 -19.58 30.86
CA GLN A 53 1.56 -19.87 30.07
C GLN A 53 0.39 -18.94 30.44
N GLU A 54 0.23 -18.60 31.72
CA GLU A 54 -0.83 -17.68 32.18
C GLU A 54 -0.55 -16.23 31.76
N GLN A 55 0.70 -15.76 31.85
CA GLN A 55 1.09 -14.43 31.35
C GLN A 55 0.91 -14.31 29.84
N THR A 56 1.31 -15.33 29.08
CA THR A 56 1.12 -15.34 27.62
C THR A 56 -0.37 -15.36 27.24
N GLN A 57 -1.20 -16.09 27.98
CA GLN A 57 -2.66 -16.11 27.75
C GLN A 57 -3.33 -14.78 28.06
N MET A 58 -2.94 -14.11 29.15
CA MET A 58 -3.46 -12.79 29.50
C MET A 58 -3.08 -11.75 28.44
N GLU A 59 -1.84 -11.73 27.98
CA GLU A 59 -1.38 -10.79 26.94
C GLU A 59 -2.09 -11.01 25.60
N ILE A 60 -2.33 -12.27 25.20
CA ILE A 60 -3.11 -12.60 24.00
C ILE A 60 -4.57 -12.13 24.13
N ALA A 61 -5.17 -12.32 25.31
CA ALA A 61 -6.55 -11.91 25.57
C ALA A 61 -6.70 -10.39 25.54
N GLU A 62 -5.76 -9.65 26.13
CA GLU A 62 -5.74 -8.18 26.10
C GLU A 62 -5.60 -7.66 24.66
N ARG A 63 -4.65 -8.19 23.88
CA ARG A 63 -4.51 -7.82 22.46
C ARG A 63 -5.77 -8.14 21.63
N GLN A 64 -6.44 -9.25 21.91
CA GLN A 64 -7.70 -9.60 21.23
C GLN A 64 -8.83 -8.66 21.61
N GLN A 65 -8.92 -8.22 22.87
CA GLN A 65 -9.90 -7.24 23.31
C GLN A 65 -9.66 -5.89 22.65
N GLU A 66 -8.42 -5.42 22.62
CA GLU A 66 -8.04 -4.18 21.93
C GLU A 66 -8.37 -4.25 20.44
N ALA A 67 -7.99 -5.34 19.76
CA ALA A 67 -8.31 -5.59 18.36
C ALA A 67 -9.83 -5.55 18.09
N THR A 68 -10.62 -6.17 18.97
CA THR A 68 -12.09 -6.18 18.85
C THR A 68 -12.66 -4.77 19.03
N SER A 69 -12.15 -4.02 20.01
CA SER A 69 -12.59 -2.64 20.26
C SER A 69 -12.31 -1.72 19.06
N LEU A 70 -11.17 -1.89 18.38
CA LEU A 70 -10.82 -1.11 17.18
C LEU A 70 -11.74 -1.46 16.00
N ILE A 71 -12.06 -2.74 15.82
CA ILE A 71 -12.99 -3.21 14.79
C ILE A 71 -14.40 -2.66 15.03
N ASP A 72 -14.90 -2.71 16.27
CA ASP A 72 -16.24 -2.19 16.58
C ASP A 72 -16.30 -0.66 16.44
N ARG A 73 -15.23 0.07 16.79
CA ARG A 73 -15.11 1.50 16.50
C ARG A 73 -15.12 1.80 15.00
N ALA A 74 -14.42 1.00 14.21
CA ALA A 74 -14.42 1.13 12.75
C ALA A 74 -15.82 0.92 12.14
N ARG A 75 -16.57 -0.07 12.63
CA ARG A 75 -17.97 -0.29 12.24
C ARG A 75 -18.87 0.91 12.54
N ASN A 76 -18.60 1.61 13.64
CA ASN A 76 -19.31 2.82 14.02
C ASN A 76 -18.81 4.08 13.27
N GLY A 77 -17.84 3.94 12.35
CA GLY A 77 -17.33 5.04 11.54
C GLY A 77 -16.20 5.87 12.18
N ASP A 78 -15.63 5.44 13.31
CA ASP A 78 -14.56 6.16 14.00
C ASP A 78 -13.20 5.98 13.32
N ARG A 79 -12.85 6.92 12.44
CA ARG A 79 -11.60 6.90 11.66
C ARG A 79 -10.33 6.92 12.49
N ALA A 80 -10.37 7.35 13.76
CA ALA A 80 -9.20 7.27 14.63
C ALA A 80 -8.74 5.82 14.84
N ALA A 81 -9.66 4.86 14.76
CA ALA A 81 -9.35 3.44 14.86
C ALA A 81 -8.35 2.95 13.78
N LEU A 82 -8.35 3.56 12.59
CA LEU A 82 -7.37 3.24 11.54
C LEU A 82 -5.96 3.68 11.91
N SER A 83 -5.83 4.92 12.40
CA SER A 83 -4.54 5.46 12.81
C SER A 83 -4.00 4.73 14.04
N GLU A 84 -4.87 4.31 14.95
CA GLU A 84 -4.49 3.49 16.11
C GLU A 84 -4.06 2.09 15.69
N ALA A 85 -4.83 1.41 14.84
CA ALA A 85 -4.46 0.09 14.32
C ALA A 85 -3.11 0.12 13.57
N HIS A 86 -2.86 1.19 12.80
CA HIS A 86 -1.56 1.35 12.12
C HIS A 86 -0.39 1.51 13.11
N LYS A 87 -0.59 2.23 14.22
CA LYS A 87 0.44 2.42 15.27
C LYS A 87 0.80 1.13 16.01
N VAL A 88 -0.15 0.19 16.13
CA VAL A 88 0.11 -1.13 16.72
C VAL A 88 1.12 -1.92 15.89
N GLY A 89 1.25 -1.63 14.59
CA GLY A 89 2.18 -2.30 13.68
C GLY A 89 1.72 -3.69 13.21
N ASP A 90 0.53 -4.13 13.62
CA ASP A 90 -0.10 -5.35 13.13
C ASP A 90 -0.82 -5.06 11.79
N THR A 91 -0.24 -5.59 10.71
CA THR A 91 -0.76 -5.39 9.35
C THR A 91 -2.11 -6.09 9.16
N ASP A 92 -2.31 -7.25 9.76
CA ASP A 92 -3.56 -8.01 9.62
C ASP A 92 -4.71 -7.31 10.36
N LEU A 93 -4.43 -6.76 11.55
CA LEU A 93 -5.40 -5.96 12.29
C LEU A 93 -5.76 -4.69 11.53
N TYR A 94 -4.77 -3.95 11.04
CA TYR A 94 -5.01 -2.76 10.23
C TYR A 94 -5.87 -3.08 9.00
N ASP A 95 -5.56 -4.16 8.28
CA ASP A 95 -6.31 -4.57 7.11
C ASP A 95 -7.76 -4.95 7.45
N ARG A 96 -8.00 -5.62 8.58
CA ARG A 96 -9.36 -5.92 9.06
C ARG A 96 -10.14 -4.65 9.37
N VAL A 97 -9.55 -3.73 10.13
CA VAL A 97 -10.16 -2.43 10.48
C VAL A 97 -10.50 -1.65 9.20
N LEU A 98 -9.58 -1.57 8.25
CA LEU A 98 -9.78 -0.88 6.97
C LEU A 98 -10.86 -1.54 6.10
N ASN A 99 -10.94 -2.87 6.11
CA ASN A 99 -11.99 -3.58 5.39
C ASN A 99 -13.39 -3.34 5.98
N GLU A 100 -13.51 -3.17 7.30
CA GLU A 100 -14.80 -2.81 7.93
C GLU A 100 -15.28 -1.43 7.48
N PHE A 101 -14.37 -0.45 7.34
CA PHE A 101 -14.71 0.84 6.74
C PHE A 101 -15.20 0.70 5.30
N VAL A 102 -14.53 -0.12 4.49
CA VAL A 102 -14.93 -0.35 3.09
C VAL A 102 -16.29 -1.02 3.00
N GLN A 103 -16.60 -1.96 3.90
CA GLN A 103 -17.92 -2.60 3.95
C GLN A 103 -19.04 -1.63 4.37
N GLY A 104 -18.72 -0.66 5.24
CA GLY A 104 -19.66 0.39 5.66
C GLY A 104 -19.87 1.51 4.63
N VAL A 105 -19.07 1.58 3.57
CA VAL A 105 -19.21 2.58 2.50
C VAL A 105 -20.45 2.27 1.66
N THR A 106 -21.43 3.18 1.69
CA THR A 106 -22.67 3.04 0.91
C THR A 106 -22.69 3.87 -0.37
N SER A 107 -21.79 4.85 -0.49
CA SER A 107 -21.77 5.82 -1.58
C SER A 107 -20.35 6.20 -2.04
N ASP A 108 -20.21 6.64 -3.30
CA ASP A 108 -18.91 7.10 -3.83
C ASP A 108 -18.31 8.28 -3.04
N PRO A 109 -19.08 9.28 -2.54
CA PRO A 109 -18.55 10.31 -1.66
C PRO A 109 -17.94 9.77 -0.35
N ASP A 110 -18.55 8.73 0.24
CA ASP A 110 -18.02 8.11 1.46
C ASP A 110 -16.68 7.43 1.18
N LEU A 111 -16.59 6.73 0.03
CA LEU A 111 -15.34 6.13 -0.42
C LEU A 111 -14.25 7.19 -0.60
N LEU A 112 -14.57 8.30 -1.29
CA LEU A 112 -13.63 9.40 -1.48
C LEU A 112 -13.21 10.03 -0.16
N SER A 113 -14.12 10.14 0.81
CA SER A 113 -13.81 10.68 2.13
C SER A 113 -12.86 9.76 2.91
N LEU A 114 -13.07 8.44 2.86
CA LEU A 114 -12.15 7.45 3.40
C LEU A 114 -10.78 7.54 2.71
N MET A 115 -10.77 7.67 1.37
CA MET A 115 -9.54 7.75 0.58
C MET A 115 -8.72 9.00 0.90
N SER A 116 -9.40 10.13 1.03
CA SER A 116 -8.76 11.39 1.44
C SER A 116 -8.14 11.26 2.83
N PHE A 117 -8.81 10.58 3.76
CA PHE A 117 -8.28 10.35 5.10
C PHE A 117 -7.03 9.45 5.08
N VAL A 118 -7.07 8.34 4.35
CA VAL A 118 -5.93 7.41 4.19
C VAL A 118 -4.74 8.13 3.56
N SER A 119 -4.96 8.91 2.49
CA SER A 119 -3.89 9.65 1.82
C SER A 119 -3.31 10.79 2.67
N GLN A 120 -4.13 11.54 3.41
CA GLN A 120 -3.66 12.65 4.27
C GLN A 120 -2.83 12.17 5.46
N ASN A 121 -3.12 10.96 5.96
CA ASN A 121 -2.41 10.39 7.10
C ASN A 121 -1.31 9.41 6.66
N GLU A 122 -0.97 9.37 5.36
CA GLU A 122 0.05 8.49 4.78
C GLU A 122 -0.13 7.01 5.16
N LEU A 123 -1.40 6.59 5.34
CA LEU A 123 -1.72 5.24 5.77
C LEU A 123 -1.61 4.25 4.60
N PRO A 124 -1.14 3.01 4.82
CA PRO A 124 -1.06 2.00 3.78
C PRO A 124 -2.45 1.71 3.19
N VAL A 125 -2.54 1.59 1.87
CA VAL A 125 -3.77 1.13 1.22
C VAL A 125 -3.72 -0.40 1.13
N ASN A 126 -4.81 -1.07 1.50
CA ASN A 126 -4.93 -2.50 1.31
C ASN A 126 -5.68 -2.86 0.00
N SER A 127 -5.68 -4.14 -0.34
CA SER A 127 -6.34 -4.61 -1.57
C SER A 127 -7.86 -4.44 -1.55
N GLY A 128 -8.51 -4.44 -0.38
CA GLY A 128 -9.96 -4.28 -0.24
C GLY A 128 -10.42 -2.88 -0.66
N VAL A 129 -9.74 -1.85 -0.16
CA VAL A 129 -9.94 -0.45 -0.56
C VAL A 129 -9.75 -0.28 -2.06
N ALA A 130 -8.63 -0.77 -2.60
CA ALA A 130 -8.33 -0.62 -4.02
C ALA A 130 -9.41 -1.28 -4.89
N LYS A 131 -9.87 -2.48 -4.52
CA LYS A 131 -10.98 -3.17 -5.20
C LYS A 131 -12.28 -2.36 -5.15
N ALA A 132 -12.61 -1.73 -4.03
CA ALA A 132 -13.80 -0.89 -3.92
C ALA A 132 -13.72 0.35 -4.85
N VAL A 133 -12.54 0.99 -4.92
CA VAL A 133 -12.30 2.12 -5.84
C VAL A 133 -12.41 1.67 -7.29
N ILE A 134 -11.79 0.55 -7.65
CA ILE A 134 -11.87 -0.02 -9.00
C ILE A 134 -13.32 -0.36 -9.36
N ALA A 135 -14.07 -0.98 -8.45
CA ALA A 135 -15.48 -1.32 -8.66
C ALA A 135 -16.36 -0.07 -8.84
N SER A 136 -16.10 1.01 -8.09
CA SER A 136 -16.77 2.30 -8.30
C SER A 136 -16.44 2.88 -9.68
N TRP A 137 -15.16 2.91 -10.05
CA TRP A 137 -14.70 3.39 -11.36
C TRP A 137 -15.30 2.61 -12.54
N GLN A 138 -15.41 1.29 -12.45
CA GLN A 138 -15.99 0.45 -13.50
C GLN A 138 -17.45 0.80 -13.83
N LYS A 139 -18.22 1.32 -12.85
CA LYS A 139 -19.62 1.74 -13.08
C LYS A 139 -19.70 2.98 -13.96
N LEU A 140 -18.79 3.94 -13.74
CA LEU A 140 -18.75 5.22 -14.45
C LEU A 140 -17.31 5.56 -14.86
N PRO A 141 -16.76 4.88 -15.89
CA PRO A 141 -15.40 5.12 -16.33
C PRO A 141 -15.24 6.54 -16.86
N ASN A 142 -14.27 7.26 -16.32
CA ASN A 142 -13.95 8.62 -16.75
C ASN A 142 -12.47 8.91 -16.47
N ARG A 143 -11.93 9.98 -17.05
CA ARG A 143 -10.51 10.34 -16.93
C ARG A 143 -10.02 10.40 -15.48
N SER A 144 -10.72 11.13 -14.60
CA SER A 144 -10.31 11.26 -13.21
C SER A 144 -10.42 9.94 -12.44
N GLY A 145 -11.47 9.15 -12.73
CA GLY A 145 -11.70 7.84 -12.13
C GLY A 145 -10.61 6.85 -12.52
N THR A 146 -10.16 6.85 -13.79
CA THR A 146 -9.09 5.97 -14.27
C THR A 146 -7.77 6.26 -13.57
N ILE A 147 -7.41 7.54 -13.42
CA ILE A 147 -6.20 7.95 -12.68
C ILE A 147 -6.27 7.44 -11.24
N LYS A 148 -7.40 7.67 -10.56
CA LYS A 148 -7.60 7.20 -9.18
C LYS A 148 -7.54 5.68 -9.08
N ALA A 149 -8.23 4.95 -9.96
CA ALA A 149 -8.26 3.49 -9.95
C ALA A 149 -6.86 2.90 -10.11
N LEU A 150 -6.08 3.39 -11.07
CA LEU A 150 -4.68 2.96 -11.28
C LEU A 150 -3.81 3.30 -10.07
N HIS A 151 -3.94 4.50 -9.52
CA HIS A 151 -3.17 4.94 -8.36
C HIS A 151 -3.44 4.08 -7.12
N PHE A 152 -4.72 3.83 -6.80
CA PHE A 152 -5.09 3.00 -5.65
C PHE A 152 -4.72 1.53 -5.84
N ALA A 153 -4.81 1.02 -7.08
CA ALA A 153 -4.33 -0.32 -7.39
C ALA A 153 -2.81 -0.45 -7.18
N ALA A 154 -2.03 0.60 -7.47
CA ALA A 154 -0.60 0.63 -7.22
C ALA A 154 -0.27 0.76 -5.72
N LEU A 155 -0.97 1.65 -5.00
CA LEU A 155 -0.81 1.83 -3.55
C LEU A 155 -1.13 0.56 -2.75
N SER A 156 -2.02 -0.30 -3.26
CA SER A 156 -2.36 -1.56 -2.60
C SER A 156 -1.23 -2.59 -2.58
N ASN A 157 -0.09 -2.29 -3.22
CA ASN A 157 1.06 -3.18 -3.35
C ASN A 157 0.72 -4.58 -3.91
N ASN A 158 -0.38 -4.72 -4.65
CA ASN A 158 -0.79 -5.97 -5.26
C ASN A 158 -0.58 -5.91 -6.77
N ALA A 159 0.47 -6.58 -7.25
CA ALA A 159 0.86 -6.55 -8.66
C ALA A 159 -0.21 -7.15 -9.59
N ASP A 160 -0.96 -8.16 -9.13
CA ASP A 160 -2.07 -8.74 -9.91
C ASP A 160 -3.23 -7.76 -10.02
N LEU A 161 -3.61 -7.12 -8.91
CA LEU A 161 -4.68 -6.12 -8.92
C LEU A 161 -4.34 -4.94 -9.83
N PHE A 162 -3.10 -4.45 -9.78
CA PHE A 162 -2.64 -3.38 -10.67
C PHE A 162 -2.64 -3.82 -12.13
N ARG A 163 -2.16 -5.04 -12.44
CA ARG A 163 -2.20 -5.63 -13.78
C ARG A 163 -3.62 -5.69 -14.33
N GLU A 164 -4.55 -6.24 -13.55
CA GLU A 164 -5.96 -6.34 -13.94
C GLU A 164 -6.58 -4.97 -14.21
N THR A 165 -6.25 -3.98 -13.38
CA THR A 165 -6.72 -2.60 -13.55
C THR A 165 -6.18 -1.97 -14.84
N VAL A 166 -4.90 -2.20 -15.16
CA VAL A 166 -4.30 -1.75 -16.44
C VAL A 166 -4.99 -2.42 -17.63
N GLU A 167 -5.23 -3.72 -17.58
CA GLU A 167 -5.89 -4.47 -18.67
C GLU A 167 -7.31 -3.96 -18.90
N GLN A 168 -8.06 -3.68 -17.82
CA GLN A 168 -9.39 -3.08 -17.90
C GLN A 168 -9.35 -1.66 -18.46
N ALA A 169 -8.40 -0.83 -18.02
CA ALA A 169 -8.27 0.55 -18.51
C ALA A 169 -7.95 0.57 -20.01
N LEU A 170 -7.06 -0.31 -20.48
CA LEU A 170 -6.78 -0.50 -21.90
C LEU A 170 -8.02 -0.93 -22.67
N GLN A 171 -8.77 -1.90 -22.15
CA GLN A 171 -10.00 -2.35 -22.80
C GLN A 171 -11.00 -1.20 -22.94
N LEU A 172 -11.25 -0.44 -21.88
CA LEU A 172 -12.17 0.69 -21.91
C LEU A 172 -11.69 1.82 -22.85
N TRP A 173 -10.37 1.98 -22.98
CA TRP A 173 -9.79 2.92 -23.93
C TRP A 173 -9.97 2.47 -25.38
N ARG A 174 -9.72 1.19 -25.69
CA ARG A 174 -9.98 0.59 -27.02
C ARG A 174 -11.44 0.70 -27.43
N GLU A 175 -12.35 0.56 -26.47
CA GLU A 175 -13.79 0.69 -26.66
C GLU A 175 -14.25 2.16 -26.79
N GLY A 176 -13.34 3.14 -26.69
CA GLY A 176 -13.65 4.57 -26.78
C GLY A 176 -14.43 5.10 -25.57
N LYS A 177 -14.59 4.32 -24.49
CA LYS A 177 -15.34 4.71 -23.29
C LYS A 177 -14.58 5.73 -22.45
N LEU A 178 -13.25 5.73 -22.51
CA LEU A 178 -12.39 6.71 -21.83
C LEU A 178 -12.14 7.93 -22.71
N THR A 179 -13.22 8.70 -22.96
CA THR A 179 -13.12 9.95 -23.70
C THR A 179 -12.22 10.95 -22.96
N GLY A 180 -11.32 11.60 -23.69
CA GLY A 180 -10.42 12.61 -23.13
C GLY A 180 -9.11 12.09 -22.53
N ILE A 181 -8.80 10.79 -22.61
CA ILE A 181 -7.45 10.27 -22.33
C ILE A 181 -6.76 9.91 -23.65
N SER A 182 -5.65 10.57 -23.93
CA SER A 182 -4.82 10.23 -25.10
C SER A 182 -4.00 8.96 -24.87
N ALA A 183 -3.57 8.30 -25.96
CA ALA A 183 -2.70 7.13 -25.86
C ALA A 183 -1.38 7.44 -25.12
N ILE A 184 -0.82 8.64 -25.35
CA ILE A 184 0.39 9.13 -24.69
C ILE A 184 0.17 9.28 -23.18
N GLU A 185 -0.96 9.88 -22.79
CA GLU A 185 -1.33 10.05 -21.39
C GLU A 185 -1.55 8.71 -20.70
N MET A 186 -2.24 7.77 -21.35
CA MET A 186 -2.47 6.43 -20.80
C MET A 186 -1.16 5.68 -20.56
N ARG A 187 -0.20 5.79 -21.48
CA ARG A 187 1.15 5.23 -21.32
C ARG A 187 1.86 5.86 -20.11
N ALA A 188 1.82 7.18 -19.99
CA ALA A 188 2.44 7.90 -18.87
C ALA A 188 1.85 7.49 -17.52
N LEU A 189 0.53 7.29 -17.44
CA LEU A 189 -0.14 6.80 -16.23
C LEU A 189 0.34 5.40 -15.85
N PHE A 190 0.38 4.47 -16.80
CA PHE A 190 0.82 3.10 -16.50
C PHE A 190 2.28 3.03 -16.04
N GLU A 191 3.16 3.79 -16.69
CA GLU A 191 4.58 3.84 -16.30
C GLU A 191 4.79 4.55 -14.97
N GLY A 192 4.07 5.64 -14.71
CA GLY A 192 4.16 6.40 -13.46
C GLY A 192 3.70 5.59 -12.26
N GLU A 193 2.48 5.03 -12.32
CA GLU A 193 1.90 4.29 -11.19
C GLU A 193 2.64 2.97 -10.92
N PHE A 194 3.28 2.37 -11.93
CA PHE A 194 4.15 1.20 -11.72
C PHE A 194 5.28 1.48 -10.71
N TRP A 195 5.79 2.71 -10.63
CA TRP A 195 6.86 3.03 -9.69
C TRP A 195 6.40 3.16 -8.24
N ILE A 196 5.09 3.29 -8.01
CA ILE A 196 4.49 3.35 -6.67
C ILE A 196 4.45 1.97 -6.02
N LEU A 197 4.30 0.90 -6.81
CA LEU A 197 4.37 -0.48 -6.30
C LEU A 197 5.67 -0.72 -5.53
N SER A 198 5.56 -1.43 -4.40
CA SER A 198 6.72 -1.80 -3.59
C SER A 198 7.77 -2.57 -4.40
N SER A 199 9.02 -2.51 -3.96
CA SER A 199 10.10 -3.29 -4.59
C SER A 199 9.82 -4.80 -4.54
N HIS A 200 9.14 -5.28 -3.49
CA HIS A 200 8.74 -6.68 -3.38
C HIS A 200 7.73 -7.06 -4.47
N SER A 201 6.64 -6.28 -4.61
CA SER A 201 5.59 -6.53 -5.58
C SER A 201 6.09 -6.43 -7.03
N ARG A 202 7.05 -5.56 -7.32
CA ARG A 202 7.67 -5.44 -8.67
C ARG A 202 8.63 -6.58 -9.01
N ARG A 203 9.18 -7.26 -8.00
CA ARG A 203 10.13 -8.39 -8.17
C ARG A 203 9.47 -9.75 -8.03
N SER A 204 8.20 -9.80 -7.61
CA SER A 204 7.43 -11.03 -7.51
C SER A 204 7.13 -11.63 -8.90
N GLY A 205 6.64 -12.88 -8.93
CA GLY A 205 6.18 -13.53 -10.16
C GLY A 205 5.05 -12.75 -10.85
N ALA A 206 4.08 -12.27 -10.07
CA ALA A 206 3.02 -11.38 -10.57
C ALA A 206 3.60 -10.07 -11.14
N GLY A 207 4.62 -9.50 -10.49
CA GLY A 207 5.35 -8.33 -10.98
C GLY A 207 6.04 -8.55 -12.33
N PHE A 208 6.53 -9.76 -12.60
CA PHE A 208 7.09 -10.12 -13.91
C PHE A 208 6.01 -10.14 -15.00
N ILE A 209 4.86 -10.76 -14.73
CA ILE A 209 3.72 -10.77 -15.66
C ILE A 209 3.22 -9.35 -15.93
N LEU A 210 3.10 -8.53 -14.88
CA LEU A 210 2.75 -7.12 -14.99
C LEU A 210 3.69 -6.36 -15.92
N LYS A 211 5.01 -6.51 -15.78
CA LYS A 211 5.99 -5.86 -16.69
C LYS A 211 5.75 -6.24 -18.15
N ARG A 212 5.43 -7.51 -18.42
CA ARG A 212 5.09 -7.97 -19.77
C ARG A 212 3.80 -7.31 -20.27
N THR A 213 2.77 -7.23 -19.43
CA THR A 213 1.51 -6.52 -19.74
C THR A 213 1.78 -5.06 -20.07
N LEU A 214 2.57 -4.35 -19.25
CA LEU A 214 2.94 -2.95 -19.48
C LEU A 214 3.74 -2.77 -20.78
N ALA A 215 4.68 -3.66 -21.08
CA ALA A 215 5.47 -3.61 -22.32
C ALA A 215 4.61 -3.84 -23.58
N ASN A 216 3.55 -4.65 -23.48
CA ASN A 216 2.59 -4.84 -24.56
C ASN A 216 1.69 -3.60 -24.72
N ALA A 217 1.15 -3.10 -23.60
CA ALA A 217 0.35 -1.88 -23.55
C ALA A 217 1.09 -0.69 -24.16
N ARG A 218 2.37 -0.53 -23.81
CA ARG A 218 3.23 0.52 -24.36
C ARG A 218 3.32 0.47 -25.87
N ARG A 219 3.62 -0.70 -26.44
CA ARG A 219 3.75 -0.87 -27.90
C ARG A 219 2.46 -0.52 -28.63
N GLU A 220 1.33 -0.94 -28.08
CA GLU A 220 0.02 -0.65 -28.63
C GLU A 220 -0.31 0.85 -28.58
N LEU A 221 -0.12 1.49 -27.42
CA LEU A 221 -0.40 2.91 -27.25
C LEU A 221 0.55 3.79 -28.08
N GLU A 222 1.82 3.36 -28.28
CA GLU A 222 2.77 4.04 -29.17
C GLU A 222 2.34 3.98 -30.64
N ALA A 223 1.86 2.82 -31.11
CA ALA A 223 1.33 2.67 -32.45
C ALA A 223 0.13 3.58 -32.68
N ALA A 224 -0.85 3.56 -31.77
CA ALA A 224 -2.04 4.40 -31.85
C ALA A 224 -1.72 5.91 -31.74
N ALA A 225 -0.74 6.30 -30.92
CA ALA A 225 -0.29 7.68 -30.83
C ALA A 225 0.33 8.18 -32.15
N SER A 226 1.03 7.30 -32.86
CA SER A 226 1.65 7.63 -34.15
C SER A 226 0.60 7.78 -35.26
N GLU A 227 -0.43 6.92 -35.26
CA GLU A 227 -1.57 7.03 -36.20
C GLU A 227 -2.38 8.31 -36.01
N ALA A 228 -2.54 8.78 -34.76
CA ALA A 228 -3.26 10.02 -34.48
C ALA A 228 -2.50 11.30 -34.89
N GLN A 229 -1.21 11.20 -35.22
CA GLN A 229 -0.35 12.32 -35.63
C GLN A 229 -0.10 12.37 -37.15
N ALA A 230 -0.49 11.33 -37.89
CA ALA A 230 -0.37 11.23 -39.34
C ALA A 230 -1.61 11.77 -40.05
#